data_AF-A0A366L399-F1
#
_entry.id   AF-A0A366L399-F1
#
_cell.length_a   1.000
_cell.length_b   1.000
_cell.length_c   1.000
_cell.angle_alpha   90.00
_cell.angle_beta   90.00
_cell.angle_gamma   90.00
#
_symmetry.space_group_name_H-M   'P 1'
#
loop_
_entity.id
_entity.type
_entity.pdbx_description
1 polymer ?
#
loop_
_entity_poly.entity_id
_entity_poly.type
_entity_poly.pdbx_seq_one_letter_code
_entity_poly.pdbx_strand_id
1 'polypeptide(L)'
;MRIKGTFIHQLKTGENALILLAASKTEQDKLYQHLAVDAYQFKKELVEEEPRIELISAGYKNENNEVTWNEEYIPVPKWYEQN
;
A
#
# COMPACT_ATOMS: atom_id res chain seq x y z
N MET A 1 7.06 -4.88 11.88
CA MET A 1 7.56 -3.75 11.06
C MET A 1 6.83 -2.49 11.48
N ARG A 2 7.48 -1.32 11.48
CA ARG A 2 6.83 -0.06 11.89
C ARG A 2 6.58 0.81 10.67
N ILE A 3 5.30 1.07 10.39
CA ILE A 3 4.87 2.04 9.39
C ILE A 3 5.15 3.44 9.94
N LYS A 4 5.80 4.28 9.13
CA LYS A 4 6.19 5.66 9.46
C LYS A 4 5.16 6.69 9.01
N GLY A 5 4.27 6.31 8.11
CA GLY A 5 3.20 7.14 7.61
C GLY A 5 2.47 6.44 6.47
N THR A 6 1.34 7.00 6.07
CA THR A 6 0.57 6.57 4.91
C THR A 6 0.09 7.78 4.13
N PHE A 7 -0.10 7.61 2.83
CA PHE A 7 -0.80 8.61 2.01
C PHE A 7 -1.51 7.93 0.85
N ILE A 8 -2.52 8.62 0.32
CA ILE A 8 -3.27 8.17 -0.84
C ILE A 8 -2.68 8.87 -2.08
N HIS A 9 -2.33 8.07 -3.08
CA HIS A 9 -1.86 8.53 -4.38
C HIS A 9 -2.90 8.16 -5.44
N GLN A 10 -3.51 9.16 -6.08
CA GLN A 10 -4.39 8.92 -7.21
C GLN A 10 -3.57 8.70 -8.48
N LEU A 11 -3.78 7.56 -9.13
CA LEU A 11 -3.16 7.24 -10.40
C LEU A 11 -3.79 8.03 -11.54
N LYS A 12 -3.06 8.14 -12.65
CA LYS A 12 -3.57 8.76 -13.90
C LYS A 12 -4.78 8.02 -14.47
N THR A 13 -4.96 6.75 -14.11
CA THR A 13 -6.12 5.92 -14.46
C THR A 13 -7.38 6.26 -13.66
N GLY A 14 -7.24 7.04 -12.58
CA GLY A 14 -8.32 7.42 -11.67
C GLY A 14 -8.38 6.57 -10.39
N GLU A 15 -7.68 5.44 -10.36
CA GLU A 15 -7.62 4.53 -9.22
C GLU A 15 -6.87 5.15 -8.04
N ASN A 16 -7.31 4.86 -6.81
CA ASN A 16 -6.60 5.31 -5.61
C ASN A 16 -5.69 4.20 -5.07
N ALA A 17 -4.41 4.53 -4.94
CA ALA A 17 -3.41 3.68 -4.31
C ALA A 17 -3.07 4.17 -2.90
N LEU A 18 -3.15 3.28 -1.91
CA LEU A 18 -2.61 3.54 -0.58
C LEU A 18 -1.12 3.21 -0.55
N ILE A 19 -0.29 4.18 -0.17
CA ILE A 19 1.15 3.98 -0.03
C ILE A 19 1.51 3.94 1.46
N LEU A 20 2.06 2.81 1.90
CA LEU A 20 2.56 2.63 3.26
C LEU A 20 4.05 2.92 3.32
N LEU A 21 4.47 3.84 4.20
CA LEU A 21 5.88 4.24 4.32
C LEU A 21 6.60 3.42 5.38
N ALA A 22 7.69 2.76 4.99
CA ALA A 22 8.64 2.08 5.83
C ALA A 22 9.81 3.01 6.23
N ALA A 23 10.62 2.59 7.20
CA ALA A 23 11.74 3.41 7.68
C ALA A 23 12.95 3.41 6.74
N SER A 24 13.07 2.43 5.86
CA SER A 24 14.19 2.27 4.92
C SER A 24 13.78 1.43 3.73
N LYS A 25 14.62 1.40 2.69
CA LYS A 25 14.43 0.54 1.51
C LYS A 25 14.29 -0.95 1.89
N THR A 26 15.15 -1.45 2.78
CA THR A 26 15.08 -2.84 3.22
C THR A 26 13.78 -3.16 3.96
N GLU A 27 13.25 -2.21 4.73
CA GLU A 27 11.93 -2.38 5.35
C GLU A 27 10.79 -2.24 4.34
N GLN A 28 10.91 -1.36 3.34
CA GLN A 28 9.96 -1.25 2.25
C GLN A 28 9.83 -2.58 1.50
N ASP A 29 10.94 -3.22 1.15
CA ASP A 29 10.92 -4.50 0.43
C ASP A 29 10.20 -5.59 1.23
N LYS A 30 10.48 -5.68 2.54
CA LYS A 30 9.77 -6.61 3.43
C LYS A 30 8.28 -6.28 3.53
N LEU A 31 7.93 -4.99 3.50
CA LEU A 31 6.55 -4.53 3.64
C LEU A 31 5.78 -4.90 2.39
N TYR A 32 6.37 -4.63 1.23
CA TYR A 32 5.84 -5.01 -0.06
C TYR A 32 5.57 -6.51 -0.16
N GLN A 33 6.54 -7.35 0.22
CA GLN A 33 6.37 -8.80 0.22
C GLN A 33 5.25 -9.25 1.17
N HIS A 34 5.20 -8.68 2.38
CA HIS A 34 4.11 -8.97 3.32
C HIS A 34 2.74 -8.56 2.76
N LEU A 35 2.65 -7.39 2.12
CA LEU A 35 1.43 -6.91 1.45
C LEU A 35 1.02 -7.82 0.30
N ALA A 36 1.98 -8.36 -0.45
CA ALA A 36 1.71 -9.22 -1.59
C ALA A 36 1.16 -10.59 -1.16
N VAL A 37 1.76 -11.18 -0.12
CA VAL A 37 1.52 -12.59 0.25
C VAL A 37 0.52 -12.74 1.40
N ASP A 38 0.70 -12.00 2.49
CA ASP A 38 0.08 -12.33 3.79
C ASP A 38 -0.94 -11.30 4.27
N ALA A 39 -0.98 -10.10 3.68
CA ALA A 39 -1.83 -9.01 4.15
C ALA A 39 -3.31 -9.12 3.75
N TYR A 40 -3.86 -10.32 3.56
CA TYR A 40 -5.25 -10.51 3.15
C TYR A 40 -6.23 -9.89 4.16
N GLN A 41 -6.03 -10.12 5.46
CA GLN A 41 -6.88 -9.55 6.51
C GLN A 41 -6.82 -8.03 6.52
N PHE A 42 -5.62 -7.44 6.41
CA PHE A 42 -5.43 -6.00 6.33
C PHE A 42 -6.13 -5.40 5.10
N LYS A 43 -5.99 -6.06 3.93
CA LYS A 43 -6.66 -5.66 2.69
C LYS A 43 -8.18 -5.68 2.84
N LYS A 44 -8.72 -6.68 3.54
CA LYS A 44 -10.15 -6.77 3.83
C LYS A 44 -10.64 -5.61 4.70
N GLU A 45 -9.95 -5.35 5.81
CA GLU A 45 -10.27 -4.23 6.71
C GLU A 45 -10.19 -2.88 5.97
N LEU A 46 -9.16 -2.70 5.13
CA LEU A 46 -8.98 -1.50 4.32
C LEU A 46 -10.16 -1.26 3.37
N VAL A 47 -10.71 -2.32 2.78
CA VAL A 47 -11.85 -2.23 1.85
C VAL A 47 -13.15 -1.92 2.57
N GLU A 48 -13.31 -2.40 3.80
CA GLU A 48 -14.47 -2.10 4.64
C GLU A 48 -14.45 -0.64 5.13
N GLU A 49 -13.27 -0.12 5.52
CA GLU A 49 -13.13 1.25 6.03
C GLU A 49 -13.03 2.30 4.92
N GLU A 50 -12.29 2.00 3.85
CA GLU A 50 -11.94 2.93 2.77
C GLU A 50 -12.12 2.26 1.39
N PRO A 51 -13.37 2.00 0.97
CA PRO A 51 -13.70 1.26 -0.26
C PRO A 51 -13.24 1.94 -1.55
N ARG A 52 -12.82 3.21 -1.47
CA ARG A 52 -12.24 3.96 -2.59
C ARG A 52 -10.80 3.55 -2.91
N ILE A 53 -10.13 2.80 -2.03
CA ILE A 53 -8.77 2.32 -2.24
C ILE A 53 -8.82 1.00 -3.02
N GLU A 54 -8.28 1.04 -4.24
CA GLU A 54 -8.27 -0.10 -5.15
C GLU A 54 -6.92 -0.80 -5.15
N LEU A 55 -5.87 -0.06 -4.82
CA LEU A 55 -4.48 -0.49 -4.94
C LEU A 55 -3.71 -0.20 -3.66
N ILE A 56 -2.68 -0.98 -3.40
CA ILE A 56 -1.76 -0.75 -2.30
C ILE A 56 -0.30 -0.97 -2.70
N SER A 57 0.60 -0.17 -2.14
CA SER A 57 2.03 -0.38 -2.28
C SER A 57 2.80 0.07 -1.04
N ALA A 58 4.09 -0.23 -1.03
CA ALA A 58 5.03 0.16 0.01
C ALA A 58 6.06 1.14 -0.54
N GLY A 59 6.34 2.19 0.25
CA GLY A 59 7.40 3.16 0.02
C GLY A 59 8.28 3.37 1.23
N TYR A 60 9.27 4.24 1.09
CA TYR A 60 10.09 4.76 2.18
C TYR A 60 10.46 6.21 1.88
N LYS A 61 10.92 6.91 2.92
CA LYS A 61 11.48 8.25 2.78
C LYS A 61 13.00 8.13 2.70
N ASN A 62 13.62 8.63 1.65
CA ASN A 62 15.06 8.62 1.48
C ASN A 62 15.74 9.72 2.33
N GLU A 63 17.07 9.75 2.32
CA GLU A 63 17.88 10.73 3.06
C GLU A 63 17.62 12.19 2.61
N ASN A 64 17.18 12.37 1.37
CA ASN A 64 16.82 13.67 0.80
C ASN A 64 15.40 14.12 1.17
N ASN A 65 14.72 13.42 2.08
CA ASN A 65 13.31 13.60 2.42
C ASN A 65 12.33 13.34 1.26
N GLU A 66 12.76 12.71 0.18
CA GLU A 66 11.90 12.34 -0.94
C GLU A 66 11.24 11.00 -0.64
N VAL A 67 10.00 10.85 -1.10
CA VAL A 67 9.25 9.61 -0.94
C VAL A 67 9.41 8.79 -2.21
N THR A 68 9.88 7.56 -2.06
CA THR A 68 10.01 6.58 -3.14
C THR A 68 9.18 5.36 -2.79
N TRP A 69 8.43 4.81 -3.73
CA TRP A 69 7.63 3.60 -3.51
C TRP A 69 7.71 2.64 -4.68
N ASN A 70 7.23 1.41 -4.47
CA ASN A 70 7.17 0.41 -5.52
C ASN A 70 6.00 0.75 -6.47
N GLU A 71 6.29 0.97 -7.74
CA GLU A 71 5.27 1.23 -8.76
C GLU A 71 4.52 -0.04 -9.20
N GLU A 72 4.97 -1.22 -8.77
CA GLU A 72 4.17 -2.43 -8.84
C GLU A 72 3.09 -2.38 -7.76
N TYR A 73 1.89 -1.97 -8.14
CA TYR A 73 0.77 -1.90 -7.20
C TYR A 73 0.16 -3.28 -6.98
N ILE A 74 -0.16 -3.56 -5.72
CA ILE A 74 -0.87 -4.78 -5.32
C ILE A 74 -2.36 -4.47 -5.33
N PRO A 75 -3.18 -5.21 -6.10
CA PRO A 75 -4.62 -5.02 -6.08
C PRO A 75 -5.18 -5.45 -4.72
N VAL A 76 -6.13 -4.66 -4.24
CA VAL A 76 -6.91 -4.98 -3.06
C VAL A 76 -8.18 -5.70 -3.53
N PRO A 77 -8.54 -6.87 -2.95
CA PRO A 77 -9.74 -7.61 -3.34
C PRO A 77 -10.96 -6.70 -3.23
N LYS A 78 -11.81 -6.72 -4.25
CA LYS A 78 -12.99 -5.84 -4.27
C LYS A 78 -13.99 -6.31 -3.22
N TRP A 79 -14.66 -5.38 -2.56
CA TRP A 79 -15.65 -5.68 -1.49
C TRP A 79 -16.74 -6.67 -1.94
N TYR A 80 -17.09 -6.67 -3.24
CA TYR A 80 -18.10 -7.55 -3.82
C TYR A 80 -17.58 -8.94 -4.24
N GLU A 81 -16.27 -9.19 -4.23
CA GLU A 81 -15.69 -10.51 -4.48
C GLU A 81 -15.64 -11.38 -3.21
N GLN A 82 -16.07 -10.82 -2.07
CA GLN A 82 -16.18 -11.54 -0.79
C GLN A 82 -17.57 -12.15 -0.52
N ASN A 83 -18.49 -12.12 -1.50
CA ASN A 83 -19.83 -12.72 -1.42
C ASN A 83 -19.97 -13.94 -2.33
#